data_AF-A0A6M0AXV1-F1
#
_entry.id   AF-A0A6M0AXV1-F1
#
_cell.length_a   1.000
_cell.length_b   1.000
_cell.length_c   1.000
_cell.angle_alpha   90.00
_cell.angle_beta   90.00
_cell.angle_gamma   90.00
#
_symmetry.space_group_name_H-M   'P 1'
#
loop_
_entity.id
_entity.type
_entity.pdbx_description
1 polymer ?
#
loop_
_entity_poly.entity_id
_entity_poly.type
_entity_poly.pdbx_seq_one_letter_code
_entity_poly.pdbx_strand_id
1 'polypeptide(L)'
;MKILKVIKNGMNFKFAQALKVLCALLVAAQLFLTSAPPAIAQPIGPCVLDPADIGVPCTRDINPCGNPSICLCPDGYSYDQSVGKCMIKDISMAGGPGKPVDSKCAIPPQGICTRDINACGYPSICQCPGGTEYSALTGSCEVQVGY
;
A
#
# COMPACT_ATOMS: atom_id res chain seq x y z
N MET A 1 -65.56 4.53 43.54
CA MET A 1 -64.25 5.00 42.99
C MET A 1 -63.16 3.93 43.14
N LYS A 2 -63.13 2.88 42.29
CA LYS A 2 -62.02 1.91 42.26
C LYS A 2 -61.52 1.55 40.86
N ILE A 3 -62.28 1.86 39.81
CA ILE A 3 -61.96 1.47 38.43
C ILE A 3 -60.99 2.46 37.75
N LEU A 4 -61.02 3.75 38.10
CA LEU A 4 -60.09 4.74 37.51
C LEU A 4 -58.62 4.62 37.97
N LYS A 5 -58.34 3.93 39.09
CA LYS A 5 -56.97 3.83 39.63
C LYS A 5 -56.14 2.72 38.95
N VAL A 6 -56.80 1.72 38.36
CA VAL A 6 -56.15 0.59 37.67
C VAL A 6 -55.70 1.00 36.26
N ILE A 7 -56.48 1.84 35.57
CA ILE A 7 -56.17 2.29 34.20
C ILE A 7 -54.96 3.24 34.19
N LYS A 8 -54.82 4.10 35.20
CA LYS A 8 -53.70 5.06 35.32
C LYS A 8 -52.35 4.38 35.64
N ASN A 9 -52.36 3.22 36.30
CA ASN A 9 -51.15 2.50 36.68
C ASN A 9 -50.70 1.45 35.65
N GLY A 10 -51.63 0.85 34.90
CA GLY A 10 -51.29 -0.15 33.86
C GLY A 10 -50.68 0.44 32.58
N MET A 11 -51.05 1.67 32.21
CA MET A 11 -50.54 2.35 31.01
C MET A 11 -49.12 2.90 31.19
N ASN A 12 -48.73 3.31 32.40
CA ASN A 12 -47.39 3.84 32.68
C ASN A 12 -46.27 2.79 32.60
N PHE A 13 -46.57 1.53 32.95
CA PHE A 13 -45.55 0.46 32.97
C PHE A 13 -45.15 -0.03 31.57
N LYS A 14 -46.12 -0.13 30.65
CA LYS A 14 -45.86 -0.58 29.27
C LYS A 14 -45.17 0.47 28.41
N PHE A 15 -45.48 1.76 28.64
CA PHE A 15 -44.86 2.87 27.90
C PHE A 15 -43.37 3.01 28.23
N ALA A 16 -42.99 2.86 29.50
CA ALA A 16 -41.59 2.97 29.92
C ALA A 16 -40.72 1.85 29.33
N GLN A 17 -41.25 0.62 29.22
CA GLN A 17 -40.54 -0.51 28.63
C GLN A 17 -40.39 -0.35 27.12
N ALA A 18 -41.46 0.04 26.43
CA ALA A 18 -41.44 0.29 24.98
C ALA A 18 -40.51 1.46 24.61
N LEU A 19 -40.49 2.52 25.42
CA LEU A 19 -39.61 3.67 25.23
C LEU A 19 -38.13 3.31 25.42
N LYS A 20 -37.81 2.44 26.39
CA LYS A 20 -36.44 1.93 26.58
C LYS A 20 -35.98 1.08 25.39
N VAL A 21 -36.84 0.21 24.85
CA VAL A 21 -36.54 -0.60 23.66
C VAL A 21 -36.34 0.28 22.44
N LEU A 22 -37.18 1.31 22.25
CA LEU A 22 -37.06 2.26 21.16
C LEU A 22 -35.77 3.09 21.26
N CYS A 23 -35.41 3.57 22.46
CA CYS A 23 -34.14 4.26 22.69
C CYS A 23 -32.93 3.35 22.43
N ALA A 24 -32.96 2.09 22.85
CA ALA A 24 -31.88 1.14 22.59
C ALA A 24 -31.70 0.88 21.08
N LEU A 25 -32.80 0.75 20.33
CA LEU A 25 -32.78 0.59 18.87
C LEU A 25 -32.28 1.85 18.16
N LEU A 26 -32.66 3.04 18.61
CA LEU A 26 -32.18 4.32 18.07
C LEU A 26 -30.68 4.51 18.31
N VAL A 27 -30.18 4.17 19.51
CA VAL A 27 -28.75 4.25 19.83
C VAL A 27 -27.95 3.25 19.00
N ALA A 28 -28.45 2.01 18.86
CA ALA A 28 -27.80 1.01 17.99
C ALA A 28 -27.74 1.46 16.53
N ALA A 29 -28.83 2.04 16.00
CA ALA A 29 -28.86 2.58 14.64
C ALA A 29 -27.88 3.76 14.44
N GLN A 30 -27.69 4.60 15.46
CA GLN A 30 -26.71 5.69 15.43
C GLN A 30 -25.26 5.19 15.46
N LEU A 31 -24.97 4.07 16.10
CA LEU A 31 -23.64 3.45 16.07
C LEU A 31 -23.27 2.90 14.68
N PHE A 32 -24.23 2.39 13.91
CA PHE A 32 -23.97 1.90 12.54
C PHE A 32 -23.79 3.05 11.52
N LEU A 33 -24.35 4.24 11.78
CA LEU A 33 -24.23 5.39 10.89
C LEU A 33 -22.96 6.23 11.12
N THR A 34 -22.25 6.01 12.23
CA THR A 34 -21.05 6.77 12.61
C THR A 34 -19.76 6.00 12.41
N SER A 35 -19.81 4.70 12.07
CA SER A 35 -18.62 3.98 11.65
C SER A 35 -18.20 4.46 10.26
N ALA A 36 -17.21 5.36 10.21
CA ALA A 36 -16.55 5.70 8.97
C ALA A 36 -16.04 4.39 8.32
N PRO A 37 -16.22 4.20 7.01
CA PRO A 37 -15.65 3.04 6.33
C PRO A 37 -14.13 3.03 6.55
N PRO A 38 -13.50 1.85 6.64
CA PRO A 38 -12.05 1.77 6.68
C PRO A 38 -11.51 2.47 5.42
N ALA A 39 -10.64 3.46 5.62
CA ALA A 39 -9.92 4.10 4.53
C ALA A 39 -8.94 3.07 3.96
N ILE A 40 -9.34 2.41 2.87
CA ILE A 40 -8.44 1.55 2.10
C ILE A 40 -7.59 2.50 1.25
N ALA A 41 -6.31 2.61 1.55
CA ALA A 41 -5.39 3.37 0.72
C ALA A 41 -5.44 2.80 -0.70
N GLN A 42 -5.76 3.65 -1.69
CA GLN A 42 -5.71 3.21 -3.08
C GLN A 42 -4.25 3.02 -3.50
N PRO A 43 -3.96 2.02 -4.35
CA PRO A 43 -2.62 1.86 -4.89
C PRO A 43 -2.16 3.12 -5.62
N ILE A 44 -0.91 3.53 -5.44
CA ILE A 44 -0.36 4.76 -6.03
C ILE A 44 0.25 4.53 -7.41
N GLY A 45 0.42 3.27 -7.85
CA GLY A 45 0.85 2.94 -9.20
C GLY A 45 1.74 1.70 -9.27
N PRO A 46 2.46 1.50 -10.40
CA PRO A 46 3.34 0.35 -10.59
C PRO A 46 4.56 0.41 -9.66
N CYS A 47 5.25 -0.72 -9.46
CA CYS A 47 6.44 -0.73 -8.60
C CYS A 47 7.63 0.06 -9.15
N VAL A 48 7.67 0.23 -10.48
CA VAL A 48 8.78 0.85 -11.20
C VAL A 48 8.21 1.79 -12.25
N LEU A 49 8.71 3.02 -12.27
CA LEU A 49 8.44 4.02 -13.30
C LEU A 49 9.73 4.34 -14.06
N ASP A 50 9.63 4.45 -15.37
CA ASP A 50 10.73 4.94 -16.20
C ASP A 50 10.72 6.48 -16.17
N PRO A 51 11.80 7.14 -15.70
CA PRO A 51 11.88 8.60 -15.66
C PRO A 51 11.58 9.27 -17.02
N ALA A 52 11.95 8.64 -18.13
CA ALA A 52 11.70 9.17 -19.47
C ALA A 52 10.22 9.14 -19.84
N ASP A 53 9.51 8.05 -19.48
CA ASP A 53 8.09 7.88 -19.77
C ASP A 53 7.21 8.88 -19.00
N ILE A 54 7.62 9.21 -17.76
CA ILE A 54 6.90 10.16 -16.90
C ILE A 54 7.41 11.60 -17.01
N GLY A 55 8.43 11.85 -17.83
CA GLY A 55 8.96 13.19 -18.11
C GLY A 55 9.54 13.93 -16.90
N VAL A 56 10.12 13.20 -15.94
CA VAL A 56 10.74 13.83 -14.76
C VAL A 56 12.15 14.34 -15.08
N PRO A 57 12.58 15.47 -14.48
CA PRO A 57 13.92 15.98 -14.71
C PRO A 57 14.96 15.06 -14.06
N CYS A 58 16.02 14.79 -14.83
CA CYS A 58 17.18 14.04 -14.41
C CYS A 58 18.45 14.86 -14.64
N THR A 59 19.50 14.53 -13.90
CA THR A 59 20.84 15.05 -14.18
C THR A 59 21.36 14.48 -15.49
N ARG A 60 22.34 15.17 -16.10
CA ARG A 60 22.92 14.79 -17.40
C ARG A 60 24.15 13.91 -17.28
N ASP A 61 24.73 13.83 -16.08
CA ASP A 61 25.85 12.94 -15.81
C ASP A 61 25.39 11.49 -15.81
N ILE A 62 26.28 10.60 -16.20
CA ILE A 62 26.00 9.17 -16.30
C ILE A 62 26.91 8.46 -15.31
N ASN A 63 26.29 7.73 -14.38
CA ASN A 63 26.97 6.97 -13.36
C ASN A 63 27.61 5.69 -13.94
N PRO A 64 28.40 4.94 -13.14
CA PRO A 64 29.04 3.70 -13.61
C PRO A 64 28.06 2.63 -14.15
N CYS A 65 26.80 2.67 -13.70
CA CYS A 65 25.74 1.77 -14.15
C CYS A 65 25.13 2.17 -15.50
N GLY A 66 25.51 3.33 -16.06
CA GLY A 66 24.99 3.83 -17.33
C GLY A 66 23.70 4.65 -17.19
N ASN A 67 23.32 5.01 -15.97
CA ASN A 67 22.09 5.75 -15.68
C ASN A 67 22.41 7.20 -15.23
N PRO A 68 21.44 8.13 -15.31
CA PRO A 68 21.55 9.39 -14.58
C PRO A 68 21.89 9.17 -13.10
N SER A 69 22.65 10.07 -12.49
CA SER A 69 22.93 9.95 -11.05
C SER A 69 21.73 10.34 -10.20
N ILE A 70 20.90 11.29 -10.66
CA ILE A 70 19.74 11.78 -9.91
C ILE A 70 18.56 12.06 -10.85
N CYS A 71 17.35 11.66 -10.46
CA CYS A 71 16.08 12.09 -11.07
C CYS A 71 15.07 12.50 -10.00
N LEU A 72 14.16 13.43 -10.33
CA LEU A 72 13.08 13.86 -9.42
C LEU A 72 11.83 12.99 -9.59
N CYS A 73 11.79 11.86 -8.89
CA CYS A 73 10.63 10.96 -8.91
C CYS A 73 9.38 11.59 -8.27
N PRO A 74 8.17 11.19 -8.72
CA PRO A 74 6.92 11.66 -8.13
C PRO A 74 6.74 11.17 -6.68
N ASP A 75 5.78 11.77 -5.98
CA ASP A 75 5.44 11.39 -4.61
C ASP A 75 5.12 9.90 -4.49
N GLY A 76 5.62 9.29 -3.41
CA GLY A 76 5.54 7.84 -3.21
C GLY A 76 6.62 7.02 -3.92
N TYR A 77 7.49 7.66 -4.73
CA TYR A 77 8.62 7.01 -5.38
C TYR A 77 9.96 7.60 -4.93
N SER A 78 11.04 6.83 -5.10
CA SER A 78 12.43 7.20 -4.86
C SER A 78 13.28 6.81 -6.07
N TYR A 79 14.23 7.65 -6.46
CA TYR A 79 15.11 7.30 -7.56
C TYR A 79 16.16 6.28 -7.12
N ASP A 80 16.30 5.21 -7.89
CA ASP A 80 17.38 4.25 -7.75
C ASP A 80 18.34 4.41 -8.93
N GLN A 81 19.53 4.93 -8.64
CA GLN A 81 20.57 5.19 -9.63
C GLN A 81 21.25 3.90 -10.15
N SER A 82 21.19 2.79 -9.41
CA SER A 82 21.76 1.51 -9.86
C SER A 82 20.99 0.95 -11.04
N VAL A 83 19.67 1.13 -11.06
CA VAL A 83 18.78 0.65 -12.14
C VAL A 83 18.25 1.76 -13.04
N GLY A 84 18.43 3.02 -12.65
CA GLY A 84 18.01 4.18 -13.41
C GLY A 84 16.51 4.39 -13.45
N LYS A 85 15.78 3.97 -12.40
CA LYS A 85 14.31 3.98 -12.35
C LYS A 85 13.80 4.65 -11.09
N CYS A 86 12.53 5.08 -11.15
CA CYS A 86 11.79 5.53 -9.99
C CYS A 86 11.08 4.33 -9.34
N MET A 87 11.47 4.02 -8.11
CA MET A 87 11.04 2.84 -7.36
C MET A 87 10.01 3.23 -6.31
N ILE A 88 8.93 2.45 -6.18
CA ILE A 88 7.92 2.71 -5.14
C ILE A 88 8.55 2.58 -3.74
N LYS A 89 8.23 3.54 -2.85
CA LYS A 89 8.78 3.55 -1.48
C LYS A 89 8.16 2.48 -0.58
N ASP A 90 6.89 2.14 -0.84
CA ASP A 90 6.15 1.15 -0.08
C ASP A 90 5.46 0.17 -1.05
N ILE A 91 5.96 -1.06 -1.08
CA ILE A 91 5.46 -2.14 -1.93
C ILE A 91 3.99 -2.48 -1.65
N SER A 92 3.47 -2.19 -0.44
CA SER A 92 2.07 -2.43 -0.09
C SER A 92 1.11 -1.49 -0.83
N MET A 93 1.63 -0.38 -1.37
CA MET A 93 0.88 0.58 -2.18
C MET A 93 0.97 0.32 -3.68
N ALA A 94 1.60 -0.79 -4.10
CA ALA A 94 1.73 -1.16 -5.50
C ALA A 94 0.38 -1.59 -6.09
N GLY A 95 0.08 -1.07 -7.28
CA GLY A 95 -1.15 -1.32 -8.03
C GLY A 95 -1.02 -2.37 -9.12
N GLY A 96 0.12 -3.06 -9.22
CA GLY A 96 0.35 -4.06 -10.25
C GLY A 96 1.80 -4.57 -10.29
N PRO A 97 2.04 -5.58 -11.14
CA PRO A 97 3.36 -6.18 -11.27
C PRO A 97 4.40 -5.14 -11.72
N GLY A 98 5.60 -5.27 -11.19
CA GLY A 98 6.78 -4.56 -11.67
C GLY A 98 7.17 -5.04 -13.07
N LYS A 99 8.05 -4.28 -13.71
CA LYS A 99 8.71 -4.68 -14.96
C LYS A 99 10.18 -4.98 -14.66
N PRO A 100 10.78 -5.96 -15.35
CA PRO A 100 12.21 -6.19 -15.23
C PRO A 100 12.95 -4.91 -15.61
N VAL A 101 14.00 -4.62 -14.86
CA VAL A 101 14.89 -3.49 -15.15
C VAL A 101 16.06 -3.96 -15.99
N ASP A 102 16.47 -3.13 -16.95
CA ASP A 102 17.67 -3.35 -17.74
C ASP A 102 18.69 -2.28 -17.33
N SER A 103 19.76 -2.70 -16.68
CA SER A 103 20.87 -1.84 -16.23
C SER A 103 22.15 -2.66 -16.16
N LYS A 104 23.31 -2.00 -16.36
CA LYS A 104 24.62 -2.65 -16.19
C LYS A 104 24.87 -3.13 -14.76
N CYS A 105 24.14 -2.58 -13.80
CA CYS A 105 24.25 -2.93 -12.38
C CYS A 105 23.11 -3.84 -11.91
N ALA A 106 22.24 -4.32 -12.81
CA ALA A 106 21.19 -5.28 -12.51
C ALA A 106 21.46 -6.59 -13.25
N ILE A 107 21.45 -7.70 -12.51
CA ILE A 107 21.61 -9.05 -13.06
C ILE A 107 20.49 -9.96 -12.53
N PRO A 108 20.10 -11.02 -13.26
CA PRO A 108 19.09 -11.94 -12.77
C PRO A 108 19.59 -12.71 -11.53
N PRO A 109 18.70 -13.05 -10.59
CA PRO A 109 19.04 -13.92 -9.47
C PRO A 109 19.47 -15.30 -9.98
N GLN A 110 20.54 -15.85 -9.39
CA GLN A 110 21.11 -17.15 -9.78
C GLN A 110 20.98 -18.21 -8.68
N GLY A 111 20.57 -17.82 -7.46
CA GLY A 111 20.45 -18.73 -6.33
C GLY A 111 19.00 -19.13 -6.02
N ILE A 112 18.79 -19.59 -4.80
CA ILE A 112 17.46 -20.01 -4.32
C ILE A 112 16.59 -18.78 -4.07
N CYS A 113 15.37 -18.81 -4.62
CA CYS A 113 14.32 -17.85 -4.35
C CYS A 113 13.21 -18.47 -3.50
N THR A 114 12.50 -17.63 -2.74
CA THR A 114 11.25 -18.03 -2.13
C THR A 114 10.18 -18.25 -3.20
N ARG A 115 9.13 -19.03 -2.87
CA ARG A 115 8.05 -19.37 -3.81
C ARG A 115 6.90 -18.38 -3.80
N ASP A 116 6.80 -17.55 -2.77
CA ASP A 116 5.78 -16.52 -2.68
C ASP A 116 6.06 -15.42 -3.69
N ILE A 117 5.00 -14.78 -4.17
CA ILE A 117 5.06 -13.70 -5.14
C ILE A 117 4.51 -12.44 -4.48
N ASN A 118 5.30 -11.37 -4.49
CA ASN A 118 4.94 -10.10 -3.89
C ASN A 118 4.02 -9.27 -4.80
N ALA A 119 3.65 -8.07 -4.35
CA ALA A 119 2.76 -7.17 -5.11
C ALA A 119 3.34 -6.72 -6.47
N CYS A 120 4.66 -6.78 -6.62
CA CYS A 120 5.38 -6.49 -7.87
C CYS A 120 5.55 -7.71 -8.77
N GLY A 121 5.01 -8.88 -8.42
CA GLY A 121 5.09 -10.06 -9.28
C GLY A 121 6.42 -10.81 -9.20
N TYR A 122 7.27 -10.53 -8.20
CA TYR A 122 8.56 -11.19 -8.00
C TYR A 122 8.59 -11.98 -6.69
N PRO A 123 9.53 -12.94 -6.54
CA PRO A 123 9.81 -13.53 -5.25
C PRO A 123 10.09 -12.46 -4.18
N SER A 124 9.65 -12.66 -2.95
CA SER A 124 9.96 -11.69 -1.88
C SER A 124 11.45 -11.71 -1.53
N ILE A 125 12.12 -12.85 -1.68
CA ILE A 125 13.54 -13.01 -1.37
C ILE A 125 14.19 -13.92 -2.40
N CYS A 126 15.37 -13.54 -2.91
CA CYS A 126 16.25 -14.38 -3.70
C CYS A 126 17.71 -14.26 -3.25
N GLN A 127 18.48 -15.31 -3.47
CA GLN A 127 19.93 -15.27 -3.32
C GLN A 127 20.58 -14.68 -4.57
N CYS A 128 21.47 -13.71 -4.34
CA CYS A 128 22.17 -12.98 -5.36
C CYS A 128 23.66 -13.35 -5.43
N PRO A 129 24.25 -13.41 -6.64
CA PRO A 129 25.67 -13.69 -6.80
C PRO A 129 26.54 -12.46 -6.47
N GLY A 130 27.80 -12.69 -6.11
CA GLY A 130 28.84 -11.65 -6.19
C GLY A 130 28.60 -10.38 -5.37
N GLY A 131 28.10 -10.49 -4.13
CA GLY A 131 27.93 -9.33 -3.24
C GLY A 131 26.86 -8.33 -3.68
N THR A 132 26.00 -8.70 -4.64
CA THR A 132 24.83 -7.91 -5.03
C THR A 132 23.66 -8.17 -4.08
N GLU A 133 22.71 -7.23 -4.03
CA GLU A 133 21.54 -7.30 -3.18
C GLU A 133 20.27 -7.53 -4.00
N TYR A 134 19.36 -8.34 -3.48
CA TYR A 134 18.11 -8.62 -4.16
C TYR A 134 17.10 -7.49 -3.98
N SER A 135 16.55 -7.00 -5.09
CA SER A 135 15.46 -6.04 -5.11
C SER A 135 14.14 -6.75 -5.41
N ALA A 136 13.29 -6.85 -4.38
CA ALA A 136 11.95 -7.40 -4.50
C ALA A 136 11.04 -6.55 -5.41
N LEU A 137 11.41 -5.30 -5.70
CA LEU A 137 10.65 -4.39 -6.56
C LEU A 137 10.91 -4.63 -8.05
N THR A 138 12.12 -5.06 -8.42
CA THR A 138 12.55 -5.28 -9.82
C THR A 138 12.72 -6.76 -10.17
N GLY A 139 12.80 -7.64 -9.17
CA GLY A 139 13.11 -9.05 -9.35
C GLY A 139 14.56 -9.31 -9.78
N SER A 140 15.45 -8.35 -9.55
CA SER A 140 16.85 -8.41 -9.96
C SER A 140 17.81 -8.27 -8.78
N CYS A 141 19.06 -8.67 -9.01
CA CYS A 141 20.17 -8.49 -8.10
C CYS A 141 20.96 -7.26 -8.52
N GLU A 142 21.08 -6.29 -7.62
CA GLU A 142 21.53 -4.94 -7.92
C GLU A 142 22.84 -4.62 -7.17
N VAL A 143 23.75 -3.94 -7.85
CA VAL A 143 24.95 -3.37 -7.23
C VAL A 143 24.58 -2.04 -6.59
N GLN A 144 24.78 -1.92 -5.28
CA GLN A 144 24.61 -0.66 -4.57
C GLN A 144 25.68 0.34 -5.02
N VAL A 145 25.27 1.39 -5.72
CA VAL A 145 26.15 2.51 -6.06
C VAL A 145 26.24 3.40 -4.83
N GLY A 146 27.26 3.18 -4.00
CA GLY A 146 27.53 4.01 -2.84
C GLY A 146 27.76 5.47 -3.23
N TYR A 147 27.32 6.38 -2.35
CA TYR A 147 27.60 7.83 -2.42
C TYR A 147 29.07 8.13 -2.07
#